data_AF-A0AB37A024-F1
#
_entry.id   AF-A0AB37A024-F1
#
_cell.length_a   1.000
_cell.length_b   1.000
_cell.length_c   1.000
_cell.angle_alpha   90.00
_cell.angle_beta   90.00
_cell.angle_gamma   90.00
#
_symmetry.space_group_name_H-M   'P 1'
#
loop_
_entity.id
_entity.type
_entity.pdbx_description
1 polymer ?
#
loop_
_entity_poly.entity_id
_entity_poly.type
_entity_poly.pdbx_seq_one_letter_code
_entity_poly.pdbx_strand_id
1 'polypeptide(L)'
;MSKIKLSLLTILESIEKIENYTKDFSTADDFYHDEKSFDATMMQFVVIGEMISKFDEDFKQKYSHIPWQKVKDFRNIVAHNYFGIDADEIWDIIKNKIKPLKSEIEALISIL
;
A
#
# COMPACT_ATOMS: atom_id res chain seq x y z
N MET A 1 -12.32 0.23 19.96
CA MET A 1 -12.02 0.70 18.59
C MET A 1 -12.45 -0.40 17.63
N SER A 2 -13.15 -0.10 16.53
CA SER A 2 -13.63 -1.12 15.59
C SER A 2 -12.46 -1.80 14.86
N LYS A 3 -12.64 -3.07 14.46
CA LYS A 3 -11.62 -3.83 13.70
C LYS A 3 -11.22 -3.10 12.41
N ILE A 4 -12.18 -2.48 11.73
CA ILE A 4 -11.96 -1.68 10.52
C ILE A 4 -11.08 -0.47 10.81
N LYS A 5 -11.36 0.29 11.87
CA LYS A 5 -10.55 1.46 12.23
C LYS A 5 -9.10 1.09 12.54
N LEU A 6 -8.87 -0.04 13.22
CA LEU A 6 -7.52 -0.55 13.44
C LEU A 6 -6.82 -0.89 12.12
N SER A 7 -7.50 -1.58 11.20
CA SER A 7 -6.95 -1.90 9.87
C SER A 7 -6.62 -0.65 9.06
N LEU A 8 -7.46 0.39 9.10
CA LEU A 8 -7.19 1.67 8.42
C LEU A 8 -5.95 2.37 9.01
N LEU A 9 -5.81 2.40 10.33
CA LEU A 9 -4.62 2.97 10.99
C LEU A 9 -3.35 2.22 10.61
N THR A 10 -3.39 0.89 10.53
CA THR A 10 -2.25 0.07 10.07
C THR A 10 -1.91 0.33 8.61
N ILE A 11 -2.90 0.56 7.74
CA ILE A 11 -2.67 0.94 6.34
C ILE A 11 -1.96 2.30 6.29
N LEU A 12 -2.43 3.29 7.07
CA LEU A 12 -1.81 4.61 7.12
C LEU A 12 -0.35 4.54 7.58
N GLU A 13 -0.07 3.79 8.66
CA GLU A 13 1.30 3.58 9.14
C GLU A 13 2.19 2.91 8.08
N SER A 14 1.66 1.93 7.36
CA SER A 14 2.38 1.24 6.28
C SER A 14 2.71 2.19 5.12
N ILE A 15 1.76 3.06 4.76
CA ILE A 15 1.97 4.11 3.74
C ILE A 15 3.07 5.07 4.17
N GLU A 16 3.06 5.56 5.41
CA GLU A 16 4.09 6.47 5.93
C GLU A 16 5.47 5.83 5.94
N LYS A 17 5.54 4.52 6.24
CA LYS A 17 6.77 3.75 6.13
C LYS A 17 7.28 3.69 4.68
N ILE A 18 6.40 3.40 3.71
CA ILE A 18 6.75 3.43 2.28
C ILE A 18 7.31 4.80 1.89
N GLU A 19 6.62 5.87 2.26
CA GLU A 19 7.08 7.24 1.99
C GLU A 19 8.47 7.49 2.60
N ASN A 20 8.68 7.08 3.85
CA ASN A 20 9.96 7.27 4.52
C ASN A 20 11.10 6.43 3.93
N TYR A 21 10.84 5.19 3.52
CA TYR A 21 11.86 4.33 2.90
C TYR A 21 12.22 4.77 1.50
N THR A 22 11.34 5.51 0.82
CA THR A 22 11.52 5.86 -0.60
C THR A 22 11.90 7.32 -0.83
N LYS A 23 11.88 8.17 0.22
CA LYS A 23 12.06 9.63 0.13
C LYS A 23 13.40 10.07 -0.44
N ASP A 24 14.46 9.31 -0.21
CA ASP A 24 15.83 9.69 -0.56
C ASP A 24 16.21 9.20 -1.97
N PHE A 25 15.32 8.46 -2.65
CA PHE A 25 15.53 7.95 -4.01
C PHE A 25 14.80 8.81 -5.04
N SER A 26 15.46 9.01 -6.19
CA SER A 26 14.92 9.79 -7.32
C SER A 26 14.52 8.91 -8.49
N THR A 27 15.09 7.71 -8.63
CA THR A 27 14.83 6.77 -9.72
C THR A 27 14.44 5.39 -9.19
N ALA A 28 13.79 4.60 -10.04
CA ALA A 28 13.47 3.20 -9.74
C ALA A 28 14.74 2.37 -9.56
N ASP A 29 15.77 2.64 -10.38
CA ASP A 29 17.05 1.92 -10.35
C ASP A 29 17.81 2.14 -9.04
N ASP A 30 17.92 3.40 -8.57
CA ASP A 30 18.57 3.70 -7.28
C ASP A 30 17.83 3.02 -6.11
N PHE A 31 16.49 3.04 -6.15
CA PHE A 31 15.64 2.41 -5.15
C PHE A 31 15.77 0.89 -5.16
N TYR A 32 15.81 0.26 -6.34
CA TYR A 32 15.92 -1.18 -6.51
C TYR A 32 17.27 -1.72 -6.03
N HIS A 33 18.35 -0.97 -6.25
CA HIS A 33 19.70 -1.36 -5.81
C HIS A 33 19.92 -1.21 -4.29
N ASP A 34 19.07 -0.47 -3.57
CA ASP A 34 19.05 -0.51 -2.11
C ASP A 34 18.09 -1.62 -1.62
N GLU A 35 18.59 -2.85 -1.60
CA GLU A 35 17.82 -4.06 -1.27
C GLU A 35 17.02 -3.90 0.03
N LYS A 36 17.60 -3.25 1.04
CA LYS A 36 16.92 -3.03 2.33
C LYS A 36 15.68 -2.17 2.17
N SER A 37 15.76 -1.03 1.49
CA SER A 37 14.62 -0.13 1.30
C SER A 37 13.59 -0.74 0.36
N PHE A 38 14.05 -1.45 -0.68
CA PHE A 38 13.17 -2.18 -1.59
C PHE A 38 12.37 -3.26 -0.85
N ASP A 39 13.03 -4.19 -0.18
CA ASP A 39 12.41 -5.29 0.57
C ASP A 39 11.47 -4.77 1.67
N ALA A 40 11.90 -3.75 2.42
CA ALA A 40 11.08 -3.15 3.47
C ALA A 40 9.80 -2.51 2.92
N THR A 41 9.89 -1.89 1.74
CA THR A 41 8.75 -1.30 1.02
C THR A 41 7.81 -2.38 0.50
N MET A 42 8.34 -3.47 -0.06
CA MET A 42 7.53 -4.61 -0.53
C MET A 42 6.73 -5.24 0.62
N MET A 43 7.35 -5.39 1.80
CA MET A 43 6.64 -5.84 2.99
C MET A 43 5.46 -4.92 3.37
N GLN A 44 5.63 -3.61 3.27
CA GLN A 44 4.52 -2.68 3.57
C GLN A 44 3.37 -2.82 2.58
N PHE A 45 3.64 -3.05 1.29
CA PHE A 45 2.58 -3.34 0.33
C PHE A 45 1.81 -4.61 0.66
N VAL A 46 2.50 -5.65 1.14
CA VAL A 46 1.84 -6.88 1.62
C VAL A 46 0.95 -6.60 2.82
N VAL A 47 1.42 -5.81 3.79
CA VAL A 47 0.63 -5.42 4.97
C VAL A 47 -0.63 -4.64 4.57
N ILE A 48 -0.51 -3.69 3.64
CA ILE A 48 -1.66 -2.91 3.13
C ILE A 48 -2.73 -3.84 2.54
N GLY A 49 -2.34 -4.73 1.63
CA GLY A 49 -3.28 -5.68 1.03
C GLY A 49 -3.92 -6.63 2.05
N GLU A 50 -3.15 -7.06 3.05
CA GLU A 50 -3.65 -7.91 4.14
C GLU A 50 -4.65 -7.18 5.05
N MET A 51 -4.50 -5.86 5.25
CA MET A 51 -5.51 -5.10 6.00
C MET A 51 -6.78 -4.90 5.19
N ILE A 52 -6.66 -4.65 3.89
CA ILE A 52 -7.81 -4.48 2.99
C ILE A 52 -8.60 -5.81 2.86
N SER A 53 -7.93 -6.96 2.91
CA SER A 53 -8.60 -8.27 2.86
C SER A 53 -9.56 -8.50 4.05
N LYS A 54 -9.34 -7.80 5.18
CA LYS A 54 -10.13 -7.91 6.41
C LYS A 54 -11.41 -7.05 6.40
N PHE A 55 -11.57 -6.14 5.43
CA PHE A 55 -12.81 -5.40 5.28
C PHE A 55 -13.92 -6.33 4.79
N ASP A 56 -15.11 -6.20 5.38
CA ASP A 56 -16.31 -6.87 4.90
C ASP A 56 -16.79 -6.28 3.56
N GLU A 57 -17.67 -7.00 2.88
CA GLU A 57 -18.17 -6.59 1.57
C GLU A 57 -19.04 -5.33 1.64
N ASP A 58 -19.81 -5.15 2.71
CA ASP A 58 -20.64 -3.96 2.91
C ASP A 58 -19.77 -2.69 2.97
N PHE A 59 -18.64 -2.75 3.68
CA PHE A 59 -17.68 -1.65 3.75
C PHE A 59 -17.05 -1.36 2.39
N LYS A 60 -16.60 -2.41 1.68
CA LYS A 60 -16.00 -2.24 0.34
C LYS A 60 -16.98 -1.67 -0.68
N GLN A 61 -18.24 -2.11 -0.65
CA GLN A 61 -19.29 -1.59 -1.52
C GLN A 61 -19.61 -0.13 -1.22
N LYS A 62 -19.71 0.21 0.08
CA LYS A 62 -19.96 1.58 0.55
C LYS A 62 -18.89 2.56 0.07
N TYR A 63 -17.63 2.13 0.02
CA TYR A 63 -16.49 2.95 -0.42
C TYR A 63 -15.85 2.40 -1.70
N SER A 64 -16.68 2.07 -2.69
CA SER A 64 -16.27 1.40 -3.94
C SER A 64 -15.49 2.29 -4.91
N HIS A 65 -15.40 3.60 -4.66
CA HIS A 65 -14.52 4.51 -5.40
C HIS A 65 -13.04 4.20 -5.17
N ILE A 66 -12.71 3.58 -4.03
CA ILE A 66 -11.36 3.08 -3.75
C ILE A 66 -11.22 1.69 -4.38
N PRO A 67 -10.18 1.43 -5.19
CA PRO A 67 -10.05 0.20 -5.96
C PRO A 67 -9.53 -0.96 -5.10
N TRP A 68 -10.27 -1.37 -4.06
CA TRP A 68 -9.87 -2.37 -3.05
C TRP A 68 -9.33 -3.66 -3.66
N GLN A 69 -9.99 -4.17 -4.69
CA GLN A 69 -9.59 -5.42 -5.32
C GLN A 69 -8.24 -5.28 -6.03
N LYS A 70 -7.98 -4.15 -6.71
CA LYS A 70 -6.66 -3.91 -7.34
C LYS A 70 -5.54 -3.89 -6.31
N VAL A 71 -5.75 -3.28 -5.15
CA VAL A 71 -4.73 -3.24 -4.09
C VAL A 71 -4.47 -4.64 -3.52
N LYS A 72 -5.53 -5.46 -3.36
CA LYS A 72 -5.39 -6.86 -2.95
C LYS A 72 -4.65 -7.70 -4.00
N ASP A 73 -4.97 -7.53 -5.27
CA ASP A 73 -4.34 -8.26 -6.37
C ASP A 73 -2.85 -7.90 -6.45
N PHE A 74 -2.53 -6.62 -6.28
CA PHE A 74 -1.16 -6.15 -6.21
C PHE A 74 -0.37 -6.79 -5.05
N ARG A 75 -0.96 -6.91 -3.86
CA ARG A 75 -0.34 -7.67 -2.75
C ARG A 75 -0.01 -9.10 -3.13
N ASN A 76 -0.85 -9.77 -3.92
CA ASN A 76 -0.59 -11.15 -4.35
C ASN A 76 0.60 -11.21 -5.31
N ILE A 77 0.70 -10.24 -6.23
CA ILE A 77 1.86 -10.13 -7.12
C ILE A 77 3.12 -9.91 -6.28
N VAL A 78 3.10 -8.96 -5.34
CA VAL A 78 4.27 -8.65 -4.50
C VAL A 78 4.68 -9.86 -3.64
N ALA A 79 3.72 -10.58 -3.06
CA ALA A 79 4.01 -11.71 -2.18
C ALA A 79 4.45 -13.00 -2.89
N HIS A 80 3.99 -13.25 -4.13
CA HIS A 80 4.21 -14.52 -4.82
C HIS A 80 5.14 -14.42 -6.04
N ASN A 81 5.18 -13.28 -6.71
CA ASN A 81 6.00 -13.06 -7.91
C ASN A 81 7.17 -12.11 -7.62
N TYR A 82 7.63 -12.07 -6.38
CA TYR A 82 8.68 -11.17 -5.89
C TYR A 82 9.89 -11.01 -6.82
N PHE A 83 10.42 -12.13 -7.31
CA PHE A 83 11.59 -12.17 -8.18
C PHE A 83 11.35 -11.65 -9.61
N GLY A 84 10.11 -11.42 -10.00
CA GLY A 84 9.72 -10.90 -11.32
C GLY A 84 9.00 -9.57 -11.26
N ILE A 85 9.05 -8.87 -10.12
CA ILE A 85 8.48 -7.54 -9.98
C ILE A 85 9.30 -6.54 -10.79
N ASP A 86 8.62 -5.74 -11.61
CA ASP A 86 9.21 -4.63 -12.32
C ASP A 86 9.40 -3.44 -11.37
N ALA A 87 10.65 -3.05 -11.13
CA ALA A 87 10.99 -1.93 -10.24
C ALA A 87 10.40 -0.59 -10.72
N ASP A 88 10.27 -0.38 -12.03
CA ASP A 88 9.64 0.82 -12.59
C ASP A 88 8.15 0.87 -12.28
N GLU A 89 7.45 -0.27 -12.34
CA GLU A 89 6.03 -0.37 -11.96
C GLU A 89 5.84 -0.05 -10.47
N ILE A 90 6.68 -0.62 -9.61
CA ILE A 90 6.68 -0.30 -8.17
C ILE A 90 6.90 1.19 -7.94
N TRP A 91 7.87 1.77 -8.63
CA TRP A 91 8.21 3.17 -8.50
C TRP A 91 7.06 4.08 -8.94
N ASP A 92 6.36 3.75 -10.03
CA ASP A 92 5.13 4.43 -10.44
C ASP A 92 4.07 4.39 -9.34
N ILE A 93 3.86 3.21 -8.73
CA ILE A 93 2.88 3.04 -7.64
C ILE A 93 3.24 3.93 -6.45
N ILE A 94 4.51 3.93 -6.04
CA ILE A 94 5.01 4.78 -4.94
C ILE A 94 4.76 6.26 -5.24
N LYS A 95 5.11 6.73 -6.45
CA LYS A 95 5.02 8.16 -6.78
C LYS A 95 3.58 8.62 -7.06
N ASN A 96 2.77 7.78 -7.70
CA ASN A 96 1.51 8.21 -8.30
C ASN A 96 0.26 7.62 -7.63
N LYS A 97 0.37 6.52 -6.87
CA LYS A 97 -0.79 5.80 -6.31
C LYS A 97 -0.86 5.81 -4.78
N ILE A 98 0.29 5.87 -4.11
CA ILE A 98 0.34 5.92 -2.64
C ILE A 98 -0.34 7.17 -2.08
N LYS A 99 -0.02 8.35 -2.60
CA LYS A 99 -0.58 9.61 -2.09
C LYS A 99 -2.12 9.67 -2.20
N PRO A 100 -2.75 9.35 -3.35
CA PRO A 100 -4.21 9.25 -3.43
C PRO A 100 -4.80 8.25 -2.42
N LEU A 101 -4.19 7.06 -2.28
CA LEU A 101 -4.66 6.07 -1.31
C LEU A 101 -4.57 6.61 0.13
N LYS A 102 -3.47 7.29 0.49
CA LYS A 102 -3.29 7.90 1.80
C LYS A 102 -4.45 8.84 2.15
N SER A 103 -4.76 9.76 1.24
CA SER A 103 -5.84 10.74 1.45
C SER A 103 -7.21 10.07 1.65
N GLU A 104 -7.50 9.01 0.91
CA GLU A 104 -8.73 8.23 1.08
C GLU A 104 -8.79 7.54 2.45
N ILE A 105 -7.68 6.95 2.89
CA ILE A 105 -7.59 6.28 4.20
C ILE A 105 -7.73 7.28 5.35
N GLU A 106 -7.07 8.44 5.27
CA GLU A 106 -7.18 9.53 6.26
C GLU A 106 -8.62 10.07 6.36
N ALA A 107 -9.30 10.23 5.21
CA ALA A 107 -10.69 10.64 5.16
C ALA A 107 -11.60 9.61 5.86
N LEU A 108 -11.40 8.31 5.60
CA LEU A 108 -12.14 7.23 6.25
C LEU A 108 -11.91 7.18 7.77
N ILE A 109 -10.67 7.38 8.23
CA ILE A 109 -10.33 7.40 9.66
C ILE A 109 -11.04 8.56 10.38
N SER A 110 -11.21 9.70 9.70
CA SER A 110 -11.81 10.90 10.27
C SER A 110 -13.33 10.80 10.46
N ILE A 111 -14.01 9.91 9.71
CA ILE A 111 -15.47 9.74 9.75
C ILE A 111 -15.93 8.46 10.48
N LEU A 112 -15.00 7.61 10.93
CA LEU A 112 -15.24 6.34 11.65
C LEU A 112 -14.74 6.40 13.09
#